data_AF-A0A7J0AL55-F1
#
_entry.id   AF-A0A7J0AL55-F1
#
_cell.length_a   1.000
_cell.length_b   1.000
_cell.length_c   1.000
_cell.angle_alpha   90.00
_cell.angle_beta   90.00
_cell.angle_gamma   90.00
#
_symmetry.space_group_name_H-M   'P 1'
#
loop_
_entity.id
_entity.type
_entity.pdbx_description
1 polymer ?
#
loop_
_entity_poly.entity_id
_entity_poly.type
_entity_poly.pdbx_seq_one_letter_code
_entity_poly.pdbx_strand_id
1 'polypeptide(L)'
;MSFFKSIGRAFGFGGDYDEDEVIESEYDETSAAESVAEEKQEPVEGLSELPSVPTISDEVKSRIFDGVVAIFNEALPDFLQKSVDPALQSRRIVESLDSSLNEYLDNVVFDAQRYAEGVLKHAAEEAKKEAERLRNEMEKLDQQRVSLREQQLSADRRRRALADRVTDLEAQLAAADAEREQFDLEKKSLLNKIKLADIQPGVVEEMAREIESLKAARAAEVPNPEDIEKLKEEVANLQRDLQQHKEQVELGQTMYNDLQNQLVAEREGRVKAEAEVADAKKIYDSVVEMQEQMGMVEGLIRKRDERIAKLKASNKKLKDEISEIREELARNRVLADGGLFDLVDSEEEVKPTDEDEAAIAAIEEDFECPDWFVSEPAPGEPGLRAASEEPFGYTAPVRKPAPDNDAQLSLFD
;
A
#
# COMPACT_ATOMS: atom_id res chain seq x y z
N MET A 1 -35.21 7.26 11.75
CA MET A 1 -33.99 7.23 12.61
C MET A 1 -33.27 5.88 12.62
N SER A 2 -33.80 4.79 12.04
CA SER A 2 -33.19 3.46 12.16
C SER A 2 -32.12 3.10 11.11
N PHE A 3 -32.05 3.82 9.98
CA PHE A 3 -31.07 3.55 8.91
C PHE A 3 -29.66 4.07 9.24
N PHE A 4 -29.55 5.16 10.00
CA PHE A 4 -28.23 5.65 10.45
C PHE A 4 -27.66 4.77 11.58
N LYS A 5 -28.51 4.08 12.35
CA LYS A 5 -28.09 3.19 13.45
C LYS A 5 -27.43 1.89 12.94
N SER A 6 -27.83 1.39 11.78
CA SER A 6 -27.19 0.23 11.14
C SER A 6 -25.85 0.56 10.49
N ILE A 7 -25.70 1.76 9.94
CA ILE A 7 -24.43 2.23 9.36
C ILE A 7 -23.38 2.46 10.46
N GLY A 8 -23.78 3.01 11.61
CA GLY A 8 -22.88 3.15 12.77
C GLY A 8 -22.42 1.82 13.37
N ARG A 9 -23.29 0.79 13.37
CA ARG A 9 -22.93 -0.55 13.85
C ARG A 9 -21.99 -1.30 12.89
N ALA A 10 -22.11 -1.09 11.58
CA ALA A 10 -21.21 -1.69 10.58
C ALA A 10 -19.80 -1.07 10.59
N PHE A 11 -19.66 0.17 11.07
CA PHE A 11 -18.38 0.87 11.22
C PHE A 11 -17.78 0.82 12.64
N GLY A 12 -18.37 0.04 13.55
CA GLY A 12 -17.82 -0.15 14.90
C GLY A 12 -18.04 1.02 15.87
N PHE A 13 -18.91 1.98 15.54
CA PHE A 13 -19.23 3.13 16.39
C PHE A 13 -20.50 2.95 17.23
N GLY A 14 -21.13 1.77 17.17
CA GLY A 14 -22.37 1.47 17.89
C GLY A 14 -22.14 0.75 19.22
N GLY A 15 -21.33 1.32 20.11
CA GLY A 15 -21.27 0.93 21.52
C GLY A 15 -22.11 1.91 22.34
N ASP A 16 -23.30 1.48 22.77
CA ASP A 16 -24.04 2.18 23.81
C ASP A 16 -23.18 2.10 25.09
N TYR A 17 -22.59 3.22 25.49
CA TYR A 17 -22.00 3.40 26.81
C TYR A 17 -23.15 3.68 27.78
N ASP A 18 -23.77 2.62 28.28
CA ASP A 18 -24.46 2.68 29.56
C ASP A 18 -23.37 2.64 30.66
N GLU A 19 -23.15 3.79 31.28
CA GLU A 19 -22.45 3.94 32.55
C GLU A 19 -23.22 3.16 33.61
N ASP A 20 -22.81 1.92 33.93
CA ASP A 20 -22.96 1.21 35.22
C ASP A 20 -22.92 -0.34 35.09
N GLU A 21 -22.02 -0.91 34.28
CA GLU A 21 -21.62 -2.32 34.44
C GLU A 21 -20.11 -2.43 34.63
N VAL A 22 -19.70 -2.54 35.89
CA VAL A 22 -18.38 -3.02 36.30
C VAL A 22 -18.29 -4.48 35.87
N ILE A 23 -17.68 -4.73 34.70
CA ILE A 23 -17.30 -6.08 34.28
C ILE A 23 -16.06 -6.46 35.10
N GLU A 24 -16.30 -7.03 36.27
CA GLU A 24 -15.31 -7.77 37.05
C GLU A 24 -15.03 -9.09 36.31
N SER A 25 -14.05 -9.08 35.42
CA SER A 25 -13.58 -10.30 34.77
C SER A 25 -12.70 -11.07 35.75
N GLU A 26 -13.35 -11.96 36.51
CA GLU A 26 -12.72 -13.03 37.26
C GLU A 26 -11.94 -13.92 36.27
N TYR A 27 -10.61 -13.79 36.29
CA TYR A 27 -9.72 -14.71 35.60
C TYR A 27 -9.66 -16.00 36.42
N ASP A 28 -10.43 -17.00 36.01
CA ASP A 28 -10.36 -18.34 36.57
C ASP A 28 -9.07 -19.03 36.11
N GLU A 29 -8.02 -18.93 36.93
CA GLU A 29 -6.83 -19.76 36.86
C GLU A 29 -7.19 -21.20 37.30
N THR A 30 -7.69 -22.01 36.38
CA THR A 30 -7.58 -23.48 36.52
C THR A 30 -6.75 -24.08 35.41
N SER A 31 -5.55 -24.48 35.85
CA SER A 31 -4.71 -25.53 35.28
C SER A 31 -5.52 -26.63 34.58
N ALA A 32 -5.38 -26.72 33.26
CA ALA A 32 -5.70 -27.92 32.49
C ALA A 32 -4.41 -28.41 31.86
N ALA A 33 -3.79 -29.34 32.58
CA ALA A 33 -2.67 -30.14 32.18
C ALA A 33 -2.88 -30.81 30.82
N GLU A 34 -1.76 -30.98 30.13
CA GLU A 34 -1.47 -31.96 29.08
C GLU A 34 -2.53 -33.06 28.90
N SER A 35 -3.22 -33.02 27.77
CA SER A 35 -3.55 -34.24 27.05
C SER A 35 -3.03 -34.11 25.63
N VAL A 36 -1.90 -34.79 25.40
CA VAL A 36 -1.43 -35.17 24.06
C VAL A 36 -2.52 -36.07 23.48
N ALA A 37 -3.45 -35.47 22.76
CA ALA A 37 -4.27 -36.20 21.82
C ALA A 37 -3.36 -36.51 20.62
N GLU A 38 -2.92 -37.76 20.54
CA GLU A 38 -2.45 -38.35 19.30
C GLU A 38 -3.49 -38.06 18.20
N GLU A 39 -3.19 -37.07 17.38
CA GLU A 39 -3.72 -37.00 16.03
C GLU A 39 -3.24 -38.27 15.32
N LYS A 40 -4.10 -39.28 15.30
CA LYS A 40 -4.06 -40.31 14.27
C LYS A 40 -4.10 -39.58 12.94
N GLN A 41 -2.93 -39.44 12.34
CA GLN A 41 -2.81 -39.24 10.90
C GLN A 41 -3.55 -40.39 10.24
N GLU A 42 -4.78 -40.12 9.79
CA GLU A 42 -5.33 -40.92 8.71
C GLU A 42 -4.34 -40.77 7.55
N PRO A 43 -3.85 -41.88 6.96
CA PRO A 43 -3.01 -41.79 5.81
C PRO A 43 -3.86 -41.14 4.72
N VAL A 44 -3.43 -39.97 4.26
CA VAL A 44 -3.99 -39.37 3.05
C VAL A 44 -3.61 -40.32 1.90
N GLU A 45 -4.46 -41.30 1.66
CA GLU A 45 -4.47 -42.15 0.48
C GLU A 45 -4.74 -41.25 -0.74
N GLY A 46 -3.68 -40.66 -1.28
CA GLY A 46 -3.80 -39.76 -2.42
C GLY A 46 -2.47 -39.33 -3.05
N LEU A 47 -1.35 -39.96 -2.70
CA LEU A 47 -0.02 -39.57 -3.18
C LEU A 47 0.81 -40.79 -3.57
N SER A 48 0.41 -41.53 -4.61
CA SER A 48 1.33 -42.52 -5.21
C SER A 48 0.96 -42.95 -6.64
N GLU A 49 0.47 -42.05 -7.48
CA GLU A 49 0.56 -42.28 -8.93
C GLU A 49 1.21 -41.06 -9.55
N LEU A 50 2.56 -41.06 -9.55
CA LEU A 50 3.29 -40.22 -10.48
C LEU A 50 2.78 -40.56 -11.89
N PRO A 51 2.30 -39.58 -12.68
CA PRO A 51 1.87 -39.86 -14.03
C PRO A 51 3.03 -40.52 -14.77
N SER A 52 2.76 -41.64 -15.45
CA SER A 52 3.74 -42.30 -16.27
C SER A 52 4.33 -41.32 -17.28
N VAL A 53 5.63 -41.41 -17.52
CA VAL A 53 6.36 -40.63 -18.51
C VAL A 53 5.53 -40.56 -19.81
N PRO A 54 5.22 -39.36 -20.33
CA PRO A 54 4.42 -39.24 -21.53
C PRO A 54 5.17 -39.88 -22.69
N THR A 55 4.71 -41.04 -23.15
CA THR A 55 5.24 -41.71 -24.33
C THR A 55 4.39 -41.34 -25.54
N ILE A 56 5.05 -41.14 -26.68
CA ILE A 56 4.34 -40.95 -27.95
C ILE A 56 3.80 -42.32 -28.37
N SER A 57 2.49 -42.40 -28.57
CA SER A 57 1.84 -43.67 -28.89
C SER A 57 2.32 -44.24 -30.23
N ASP A 58 2.44 -45.57 -30.29
CA ASP A 58 2.85 -46.28 -31.49
C ASP A 58 1.89 -46.02 -32.68
N GLU A 59 0.64 -45.64 -32.40
CA GLU A 59 -0.35 -45.21 -33.39
C GLU A 59 0.00 -43.88 -34.07
N VAL A 60 0.61 -42.94 -33.36
CA VAL A 60 1.06 -41.67 -33.95
C VAL A 60 2.27 -41.92 -34.83
N LYS A 61 3.17 -42.81 -34.39
CA LYS A 61 4.33 -43.24 -35.17
C LYS A 61 3.89 -43.91 -36.48
N SER A 62 2.92 -44.84 -36.43
CA SER A 62 2.42 -45.52 -37.62
C SER A 62 1.77 -44.56 -38.63
N ARG A 63 1.00 -43.57 -38.16
CA ARG A 63 0.39 -42.54 -39.02
C ARG A 63 1.43 -41.68 -39.74
N ILE A 64 2.55 -41.37 -39.08
CA ILE A 64 3.65 -40.61 -39.69
C ILE A 64 4.31 -41.44 -40.79
N PHE A 65 4.58 -42.73 -40.54
CA PHE A 65 5.15 -43.63 -41.56
C PHE A 65 4.23 -43.86 -42.74
N ASP A 66 2.92 -44.04 -42.51
CA ASP A 66 1.93 -44.19 -43.58
C ASP A 66 1.88 -42.93 -44.48
N GLY A 67 1.99 -41.74 -43.87
CA GLY A 67 2.07 -40.47 -44.61
C GLY A 67 3.35 -40.35 -45.45
N VAL A 68 4.50 -40.73 -44.90
CA VAL A 68 5.78 -40.72 -45.64
C VAL A 68 5.76 -41.71 -46.80
N VAL A 69 5.17 -42.90 -46.61
CA VAL A 69 5.00 -43.90 -47.68
C VAL A 69 4.04 -43.40 -48.76
N ALA A 70 2.97 -42.70 -48.40
CA ALA A 70 2.03 -42.10 -49.35
C ALA A 70 2.70 -41.03 -50.22
N ILE A 71 3.44 -40.09 -49.60
CA ILE A 71 4.18 -39.03 -50.29
C ILE A 71 5.25 -39.64 -51.21
N PHE A 72 5.94 -40.69 -50.75
CA PHE A 72 6.95 -41.36 -51.57
C PHE A 72 6.33 -42.03 -52.80
N ASN A 73 5.19 -42.70 -52.64
CA ASN A 73 4.49 -43.34 -53.75
C ASN A 73 3.94 -42.32 -54.76
N GLU A 74 3.45 -41.17 -54.30
CA GLU A 74 3.01 -40.07 -55.17
C GLU A 74 4.16 -39.43 -55.95
N ALA A 75 5.35 -39.33 -55.33
CA ALA A 75 6.54 -38.75 -55.95
C ALA A 75 7.26 -39.68 -56.95
N LEU A 76 6.88 -40.95 -57.04
CA LEU A 76 7.51 -41.91 -57.96
C LEU A 76 6.92 -41.82 -59.38
N PRO A 77 7.75 -41.82 -60.43
CA PRO A 77 7.28 -41.98 -61.81
C PRO A 77 6.57 -43.32 -62.07
N ASP A 78 5.54 -43.31 -62.93
CA ASP A 78 4.69 -44.47 -63.28
C ASP A 78 5.44 -45.76 -63.64
N PHE A 79 6.66 -45.65 -64.19
CA PHE A 79 7.48 -46.80 -64.56
C PHE A 79 8.10 -47.48 -63.33
N LEU A 80 8.53 -46.71 -62.32
CA LEU A 80 9.12 -47.23 -61.09
C LEU A 80 8.06 -47.75 -60.13
N GLN A 81 6.87 -47.13 -60.10
CA GLN A 81 5.73 -47.62 -59.32
C GLN A 81 5.33 -49.06 -59.70
N LYS A 82 5.50 -49.45 -60.98
CA LYS A 82 5.17 -50.81 -61.47
C LYS A 82 6.26 -51.84 -61.19
N SER A 83 7.49 -51.41 -60.94
CA SER A 83 8.65 -52.29 -60.78
C SER A 83 9.13 -52.46 -59.33
N VAL A 84 8.63 -51.63 -58.41
CA VAL A 84 9.03 -51.65 -57.00
C VAL A 84 7.97 -52.38 -56.19
N ASP A 85 8.41 -53.33 -55.36
CA ASP A 85 7.53 -53.98 -54.38
C ASP A 85 7.23 -52.99 -53.24
N PRO A 86 5.98 -52.50 -53.12
CA PRO A 86 5.63 -51.48 -52.14
C PRO A 86 5.81 -51.98 -50.70
N ALA A 87 5.70 -53.30 -50.46
CA ALA A 87 5.82 -53.88 -49.13
C ALA A 87 7.28 -53.98 -48.64
N LEU A 88 8.24 -54.18 -49.55
CA LEU A 88 9.67 -54.19 -49.20
C LEU A 88 10.24 -52.78 -49.05
N GLN A 89 9.71 -51.84 -49.83
CA GLN A 89 10.07 -50.43 -49.74
C GLN A 89 9.60 -49.80 -48.43
N SER A 90 8.33 -50.01 -48.05
CA SER A 90 7.80 -49.49 -46.79
C SER A 90 8.59 -50.03 -45.59
N ARG A 91 8.91 -51.33 -45.56
CA ARG A 91 9.73 -51.93 -44.50
C ARG A 91 11.10 -51.27 -44.35
N ARG A 92 11.82 -51.02 -45.45
CA ARG A 92 13.15 -50.38 -45.40
C ARG A 92 13.07 -48.91 -44.99
N ILE A 93 12.06 -48.19 -45.46
CA ILE A 93 11.85 -46.78 -45.10
C ILE A 93 11.54 -46.69 -43.61
N VAL A 94 10.66 -47.56 -43.11
CA VAL A 94 10.35 -47.67 -41.67
C VAL A 94 11.62 -47.97 -40.90
N GLU A 95 12.38 -49.03 -41.20
CA GLU A 95 13.61 -49.38 -40.46
C GLU A 95 14.66 -48.25 -40.44
N SER A 96 14.85 -47.52 -41.55
CA SER A 96 15.85 -46.45 -41.64
C SER A 96 15.43 -45.14 -40.95
N LEU A 97 14.14 -44.84 -40.94
CA LEU A 97 13.61 -43.61 -40.36
C LEU A 97 13.23 -43.81 -38.89
N ASP A 98 12.88 -45.02 -38.48
CA ASP A 98 12.46 -45.35 -37.11
C ASP A 98 13.52 -45.00 -36.07
N SER A 99 14.80 -45.25 -36.32
CA SER A 99 15.87 -44.84 -35.37
C SER A 99 15.94 -43.32 -35.18
N SER A 100 16.09 -42.57 -36.28
CA SER A 100 16.24 -41.11 -36.24
C SER A 100 14.98 -40.38 -35.77
N LEU A 101 13.80 -40.88 -36.13
CA LEU A 101 12.53 -40.33 -35.68
C LEU A 101 12.28 -40.64 -34.21
N ASN A 102 12.58 -41.85 -33.74
CA ASN A 102 12.47 -42.17 -32.32
C ASN A 102 13.41 -41.30 -31.49
N GLU A 103 14.67 -41.11 -31.89
CA GLU A 103 15.59 -40.19 -31.21
C GLU A 103 15.06 -38.75 -31.16
N TYR A 104 14.49 -38.24 -32.25
CA TYR A 104 13.90 -36.91 -32.27
C TYR A 104 12.65 -36.80 -31.38
N LEU A 105 11.75 -37.78 -31.47
CA LEU A 105 10.52 -37.85 -30.68
C LEU A 105 10.83 -37.97 -29.17
N ASP A 106 11.85 -38.75 -28.81
CA ASP A 106 12.34 -38.87 -27.44
C ASP A 106 12.92 -37.55 -26.93
N ASN A 107 13.67 -36.82 -27.77
CA ASN A 107 14.16 -35.48 -27.43
C ASN A 107 13.01 -34.47 -27.25
N VAL A 108 11.96 -34.51 -28.08
CA VAL A 108 10.77 -33.65 -27.94
C VAL A 108 10.04 -33.94 -26.63
N VAL A 109 9.89 -35.21 -26.26
CA VAL A 109 9.31 -35.61 -24.98
C VAL A 109 10.16 -35.11 -23.82
N PHE A 110 11.48 -35.21 -23.92
CA PHE A 110 12.41 -34.73 -22.90
C PHE A 110 12.40 -33.21 -22.74
N ASP A 111 12.32 -32.46 -23.84
CA ASP A 111 12.19 -31.00 -23.81
C ASP A 111 10.84 -30.58 -23.21
N ALA A 112 9.76 -31.29 -23.53
CA ALA A 112 8.44 -31.05 -22.93
C ALA A 112 8.46 -31.33 -21.42
N GLN A 113 9.14 -32.39 -20.96
CA GLN A 113 9.32 -32.68 -19.53
C GLN A 113 10.13 -31.58 -18.84
N ARG A 114 11.24 -31.15 -19.43
CA ARG A 114 12.06 -30.06 -18.87
C ARG A 114 11.29 -28.76 -18.76
N TYR A 115 10.48 -28.44 -19.76
CA TYR A 115 9.62 -27.27 -19.73
C TYR A 115 8.56 -27.38 -18.62
N ALA A 116 7.85 -28.52 -18.54
CA ALA A 116 6.84 -28.75 -17.50
C ALA A 116 7.45 -28.71 -16.09
N GLU A 117 8.60 -29.35 -15.88
CA GLU A 117 9.35 -29.27 -14.63
C GLU A 117 9.78 -27.84 -14.30
N GLY A 118 10.22 -27.08 -15.30
CA GLY A 118 10.59 -25.67 -15.12
C GLY A 118 9.41 -24.82 -14.66
N VAL A 119 8.25 -24.98 -15.28
CA VAL A 119 7.00 -24.29 -14.89
C VAL A 119 6.60 -24.67 -13.48
N LEU A 120 6.62 -25.96 -13.13
CA LEU A 120 6.28 -26.42 -11.78
C LEU A 120 7.27 -25.94 -10.72
N LYS A 121 8.58 -25.94 -11.03
CA LYS A 121 9.61 -25.40 -10.13
C LYS A 121 9.42 -23.91 -9.91
N HIS A 122 9.18 -23.13 -10.96
CA HIS A 122 8.91 -21.70 -10.83
C HIS A 122 7.65 -21.41 -10.01
N ALA A 123 6.54 -22.12 -10.28
CA ALA A 123 5.32 -21.98 -9.49
C ALA A 123 5.53 -22.34 -8.01
N ALA A 124 6.32 -23.39 -7.72
CA ALA A 124 6.65 -23.78 -6.36
C ALA A 124 7.57 -22.75 -5.66
N GLU A 125 8.53 -22.15 -6.37
CA GLU A 125 9.39 -21.09 -5.84
C GLU A 125 8.60 -19.80 -5.57
N GLU A 126 7.67 -19.44 -6.46
CA GLU A 126 6.78 -18.30 -6.29
C GLU A 126 5.86 -18.47 -5.08
N ALA A 127 5.20 -19.63 -4.96
CA ALA A 127 4.39 -19.97 -3.79
C ALA A 127 5.20 -19.95 -2.48
N LYS A 128 6.47 -20.39 -2.50
CA LYS A 128 7.36 -20.30 -1.33
C LYS A 128 7.68 -18.85 -0.96
N LYS A 129 7.99 -18.00 -1.94
CA LYS A 129 8.25 -16.57 -1.70
C LYS A 129 7.03 -15.85 -1.14
N GLU A 130 5.84 -16.17 -1.65
CA GLU A 130 4.58 -15.64 -1.12
C GLU A 130 4.34 -16.11 0.32
N ALA A 131 4.57 -17.39 0.62
CA ALA A 131 4.46 -17.91 1.98
C ALA A 131 5.44 -17.25 2.95
N GLU A 132 6.69 -17.03 2.54
CA GLU A 132 7.70 -16.30 3.33
C GLU A 132 7.30 -14.84 3.53
N ARG A 133 6.76 -14.18 2.49
CA ARG A 133 6.24 -12.82 2.59
C ARG A 133 5.10 -12.73 3.60
N LEU A 134 4.12 -13.63 3.54
CA LEU A 134 3.00 -13.68 4.47
C LEU A 134 3.45 -13.95 5.91
N ARG A 135 4.45 -14.82 6.11
CA ARG A 135 5.06 -15.05 7.44
C ARG A 135 5.71 -13.78 8.00
N ASN A 136 6.49 -13.07 7.18
CA ASN A 136 7.12 -11.81 7.59
C ASN A 136 6.08 -10.72 7.88
N GLU A 137 4.99 -10.66 7.12
CA GLU A 137 3.87 -9.75 7.38
C GLU A 137 3.15 -10.10 8.69
N MET A 138 2.94 -11.39 8.99
CA MET A 138 2.39 -11.86 10.26
C MET A 138 3.29 -11.47 11.44
N GLU A 139 4.59 -11.72 11.35
CA GLU A 139 5.55 -11.35 12.41
C GLU A 139 5.56 -9.84 12.68
N LYS A 140 5.49 -9.01 11.62
CA LYS A 140 5.39 -7.55 11.77
C LYS A 140 4.09 -7.13 12.45
N LEU A 141 2.96 -7.75 12.09
CA LEU A 141 1.67 -7.47 12.73
C LEU A 141 1.68 -7.88 14.21
N ASP A 142 2.31 -8.99 14.57
CA ASP A 142 2.43 -9.40 15.96
C ASP A 142 3.36 -8.46 16.76
N GLN A 143 4.46 -7.99 16.18
CA GLN A 143 5.30 -6.95 16.78
C GLN A 143 4.52 -5.65 17.00
N GLN A 144 3.72 -5.21 16.02
CA GLN A 144 2.84 -4.04 16.15
C GLN A 144 1.77 -4.23 17.22
N ARG A 145 1.20 -5.44 17.35
CA ARG A 145 0.23 -5.75 18.42
C ARG A 145 0.88 -5.69 19.79
N VAL A 146 2.10 -6.20 19.94
CA VAL A 146 2.85 -6.12 21.21
C VAL A 146 3.16 -4.66 21.56
N SER A 147 3.64 -3.87 20.61
CA SER A 147 3.94 -2.45 20.86
C SER A 147 2.69 -1.64 21.21
N LEU A 148 1.56 -1.89 20.55
CA LEU A 148 0.28 -1.26 20.90
C LEU A 148 -0.19 -1.63 22.30
N ARG A 149 -0.08 -2.91 22.70
CA ARG A 149 -0.41 -3.33 24.07
C ARG A 149 0.50 -2.66 25.10
N GLU A 150 1.80 -2.57 24.82
CA GLU A 150 2.74 -1.89 25.71
C GLU A 150 2.43 -0.39 25.82
N GLN A 151 2.11 0.27 24.71
CA GLN A 151 1.66 1.67 24.70
C GLN A 151 0.38 1.86 25.53
N GLN A 152 -0.62 0.98 25.38
CA GLN A 152 -1.85 0.99 26.18
C GLN A 152 -1.54 0.82 27.68
N LEU A 153 -0.72 -0.17 28.05
CA LEU A 153 -0.31 -0.36 29.45
C LEU A 153 0.46 0.85 29.99
N SER A 154 1.31 1.49 29.19
CA SER A 154 2.03 2.70 29.58
C SER A 154 1.08 3.88 29.77
N ALA A 155 0.07 4.03 28.90
CA ALA A 155 -0.95 5.06 29.00
C ALA A 155 -1.82 4.83 30.24
N ASP A 156 -2.20 3.58 30.52
CA ASP A 156 -2.96 3.21 31.71
C ASP A 156 -2.17 3.43 32.99
N ARG A 157 -0.87 3.13 33.00
CA ARG A 157 0.03 3.45 34.13
C ARG A 157 0.11 4.96 34.35
N ARG A 158 0.26 5.75 33.28
CA ARG A 158 0.24 7.22 33.36
C ARG A 158 -1.11 7.74 33.84
N ARG A 159 -2.22 7.17 33.37
CA ARG A 159 -3.58 7.55 33.79
C ARG A 159 -3.80 7.29 35.27
N ARG A 160 -3.35 6.14 35.77
CA ARG A 160 -3.39 5.83 37.22
C ARG A 160 -2.53 6.79 38.02
N ALA A 161 -1.27 7.00 37.63
CA ALA A 161 -0.39 7.94 38.34
C ALA A 161 -0.92 9.39 38.36
N LEU A 162 -1.56 9.84 37.27
CA LEU A 162 -2.22 11.15 37.23
C LEU A 162 -3.49 11.18 38.10
N ALA A 163 -4.28 10.11 38.10
CA ALA A 163 -5.45 9.99 38.97
C ALA A 163 -5.03 10.02 40.45
N ASP A 164 -4.00 9.26 40.84
CA ASP A 164 -3.47 9.25 42.20
C ASP A 164 -2.99 10.66 42.59
N ARG A 165 -2.28 11.35 41.71
CA ARG A 165 -1.87 12.75 41.94
C ARG A 165 -3.05 13.70 42.07
N VAL A 166 -4.13 13.51 41.30
CA VAL A 166 -5.36 14.29 41.45
C VAL A 166 -5.98 14.02 42.82
N THR A 167 -6.07 12.76 43.25
CA THR A 167 -6.59 12.42 44.58
C THR A 167 -5.74 13.01 45.71
N ASP A 168 -4.41 13.02 45.55
CA ASP A 168 -3.50 13.65 46.52
C ASP A 168 -3.70 15.18 46.59
N LEU A 169 -3.86 15.83 45.43
CA LEU A 169 -4.13 17.26 45.35
C LEU A 169 -5.51 17.62 45.92
N GLU A 170 -6.52 16.79 45.68
CA GLU A 170 -7.85 16.94 46.28
C GLU A 170 -7.80 16.79 47.80
N ALA A 171 -7.02 15.83 48.31
CA ALA A 171 -6.80 15.66 49.74
C ALA A 171 -6.05 16.86 50.36
N GLN A 172 -5.03 17.40 49.68
CA GLN A 172 -4.33 18.62 50.12
C GLN A 172 -5.25 19.83 50.11
N LEU A 173 -6.11 19.97 49.10
CA LEU A 173 -7.10 21.04 49.03
C LEU A 173 -8.09 20.93 50.20
N ALA A 174 -8.61 19.73 50.47
CA ALA A 174 -9.52 19.49 51.59
C ALA A 174 -8.86 19.81 52.96
N ALA A 175 -7.58 19.45 53.14
CA ALA A 175 -6.83 19.80 54.34
C ALA A 175 -6.63 21.32 54.47
N ALA A 176 -6.25 22.00 53.39
CA ALA A 176 -6.08 23.46 53.37
C ALA A 176 -7.41 24.20 53.65
N ASP A 177 -8.53 23.70 53.12
CA ASP A 177 -9.85 24.25 53.40
C ASP A 177 -10.24 24.05 54.87
N ALA A 178 -9.95 22.89 55.46
CA ALA A 178 -10.16 22.64 56.89
C ALA A 178 -9.29 23.54 57.79
N GLU A 179 -8.01 23.74 57.45
CA GLU A 179 -7.12 24.67 58.16
C GLU A 179 -7.64 26.11 58.06
N ARG A 180 -8.12 26.52 56.89
CA ARG A 180 -8.71 27.85 56.69
C ARG A 180 -9.97 28.03 57.54
N GLU A 181 -10.86 27.04 57.59
CA GLU A 181 -12.03 27.07 58.46
C GLU A 181 -11.63 27.15 59.94
N GLN A 182 -10.60 26.42 60.35
CA GLN A 182 -10.04 26.50 61.69
C GLN A 182 -9.50 27.91 62.00
N PHE A 183 -8.70 28.51 61.12
CA PHE A 183 -8.20 29.88 61.30
C PHE A 183 -9.34 30.89 61.37
N ASP A 184 -10.41 30.72 60.60
CA ASP A 184 -11.59 31.59 60.66
C ASP A 184 -12.31 31.46 62.01
N LEU A 185 -12.40 30.26 62.58
CA LEU A 185 -12.94 30.04 63.93
C LEU A 185 -12.03 30.63 65.01
N GLU A 186 -10.71 30.45 64.91
CA GLU A 186 -9.73 31.03 65.83
C GLU A 186 -9.75 32.55 65.77
N LYS A 187 -9.81 33.14 64.58
CA LYS A 187 -9.94 34.59 64.40
C LYS A 187 -11.22 35.12 65.04
N LYS A 188 -12.36 34.46 64.83
CA LYS A 188 -13.63 34.82 65.49
C LYS A 188 -13.52 34.69 67.02
N SER A 189 -12.88 33.65 67.51
CA SER A 189 -12.63 33.40 68.94
C SER A 189 -11.73 34.46 69.56
N LEU A 190 -10.59 34.78 68.94
CA LEU A 190 -9.67 35.83 69.37
C LEU A 190 -10.33 37.20 69.34
N LEU A 191 -11.09 37.53 68.30
CA LEU A 191 -11.89 38.77 68.27
C LEU A 191 -12.88 38.84 69.43
N ASN A 192 -13.52 37.72 69.79
CA ASN A 192 -14.40 37.68 70.95
C ASN A 192 -13.62 37.87 72.27
N LYS A 193 -12.44 37.25 72.41
CA LYS A 193 -11.55 37.48 73.55
C LYS A 193 -11.09 38.94 73.66
N ILE A 194 -10.72 39.57 72.55
CA ILE A 194 -10.34 40.99 72.51
C ILE A 194 -11.53 41.86 72.95
N LYS A 195 -12.72 41.63 72.40
CA LYS A 195 -13.94 42.33 72.82
C LYS A 195 -14.22 42.15 74.32
N LEU A 196 -14.00 40.97 74.87
CA LEU A 196 -14.14 40.71 76.31
C LEU A 196 -13.06 41.43 77.13
N ALA A 197 -11.81 41.45 76.66
CA ALA A 197 -10.71 42.16 77.30
C ALA A 197 -10.92 43.69 77.28
N ASP A 198 -11.46 44.24 76.18
CA ASP A 198 -11.88 45.64 76.10
C ASP A 198 -12.98 45.99 77.12
N ILE A 199 -13.81 45.00 77.49
CA ILE A 199 -14.84 45.12 78.53
C ILE A 199 -14.26 44.90 79.95
N GLN A 200 -13.15 44.17 80.11
CA GLN A 200 -12.47 43.86 81.38
C GLN A 200 -10.97 44.26 81.37
N PRO A 201 -10.63 45.55 81.59
CA PRO A 201 -9.24 46.03 81.53
C PRO A 201 -8.31 45.49 82.63
N GLY A 202 -8.84 44.89 83.71
CA GLY A 202 -8.03 44.34 84.81
C GLY A 202 -7.19 43.11 84.46
N VAL A 203 -7.62 42.32 83.45
CA VAL A 203 -6.93 41.08 83.05
C VAL A 203 -5.66 41.37 82.22
N VAL A 204 -5.61 42.52 81.54
CA VAL A 204 -4.47 42.93 80.71
C VAL A 204 -3.26 43.30 81.56
N GLU A 205 -3.49 43.93 82.72
CA GLU A 205 -2.42 44.26 83.67
C GLU A 205 -1.83 43.00 84.35
N GLU A 206 -2.65 41.99 84.60
CA GLU A 206 -2.22 40.70 85.14
C GLU A 206 -1.41 39.90 84.11
N MET A 207 -1.89 39.83 82.86
CA MET A 207 -1.17 39.20 81.75
C MET A 207 0.16 39.90 81.42
N ALA A 208 0.22 41.23 81.53
CA ALA A 208 1.47 41.98 81.30
C ALA A 208 2.54 41.66 82.36
N ARG A 209 2.14 41.54 83.64
CA ARG A 209 3.03 41.10 84.73
C ARG A 209 3.50 39.67 84.55
N GLU A 210 2.64 38.79 84.03
CA GLU A 210 2.99 37.40 83.72
C GLU A 210 3.91 37.29 82.49
N ILE A 211 3.77 38.16 81.49
CA ILE A 211 4.71 38.25 80.36
C ILE A 211 6.09 38.74 80.83
N GLU A 212 6.16 39.69 81.76
CA GLU A 212 7.43 40.13 82.36
C GLU A 212 8.08 39.03 83.21
N SER A 213 7.30 38.28 83.98
CA SER A 213 7.82 37.15 84.77
C SER A 213 8.32 36.01 83.88
N LEU A 214 7.59 35.66 82.82
CA LEU A 214 7.99 34.62 81.86
C LEU A 214 9.19 35.03 81.02
N LYS A 215 9.32 36.32 80.65
CA LYS A 215 10.54 36.84 79.99
C LYS A 215 11.76 36.76 80.90
N ALA A 216 11.61 37.07 82.19
CA ALA A 216 12.67 36.92 83.16
C ALA A 216 13.06 35.45 83.39
N ALA A 217 12.10 34.53 83.38
CA ALA A 217 12.34 33.09 83.47
C ALA A 217 13.05 32.53 82.23
N ARG A 218 12.63 32.92 81.01
CA ARG A 218 13.23 32.48 79.75
C ARG A 218 14.66 33.02 79.53
N ALA A 219 14.96 34.20 80.07
CA ALA A 219 16.31 34.77 80.04
C ALA A 219 17.29 34.06 81.00
N ALA A 220 16.76 33.34 82.00
CA ALA A 220 17.54 32.54 82.95
C ALA A 220 17.70 31.07 82.52
N GLU A 221 16.99 30.64 81.47
CA GLU A 221 17.02 29.29 80.93
C GLU A 221 18.24 29.13 80.00
N VAL A 222 19.32 28.54 80.53
CA VAL A 222 20.51 28.18 79.75
C VAL A 222 20.14 27.02 78.82
N PRO A 223 20.49 27.05 77.51
CA PRO A 223 20.09 26.01 76.57
C PRO A 223 20.52 24.62 77.05
N ASN A 224 19.55 23.74 77.22
CA ASN A 224 19.78 22.37 77.64
C ASN A 224 20.57 21.64 76.52
N PRO A 225 21.68 20.95 76.82
CA PRO A 225 22.51 20.30 75.80
C PRO A 225 21.73 19.29 74.94
N GLU A 226 20.69 18.68 75.50
CA GLU A 226 19.78 17.75 74.79
C GLU A 226 19.00 18.43 73.66
N ASP A 227 18.63 19.71 73.80
CA ASP A 227 17.89 20.42 72.75
C ASP A 227 18.81 20.88 71.62
N ILE A 228 20.10 21.10 71.93
CA ILE A 228 21.13 21.34 70.92
C ILE A 228 21.38 20.07 70.09
N GLU A 229 21.31 18.88 70.71
CA GLU A 229 21.41 17.61 70.00
C GLU A 229 20.19 17.36 69.10
N LYS A 230 18.96 17.58 69.59
CA LYS A 230 17.73 17.51 68.78
C LYS A 230 17.77 18.46 67.58
N LEU A 231 18.20 19.70 67.78
CA LEU A 231 18.35 20.68 66.68
C LEU A 231 19.39 20.24 65.64
N LYS A 232 20.47 19.56 66.06
CA LYS A 232 21.45 18.99 65.12
C LYS A 232 20.87 17.82 64.34
N GLU A 233 20.06 16.98 64.98
CA GLU A 233 19.34 15.90 64.30
C GLU A 233 18.33 16.45 63.30
N GLU A 234 17.57 17.48 63.66
CA GLU A 234 16.64 18.18 62.75
C GLU A 234 17.37 18.81 61.56
N VAL A 235 18.51 19.47 61.77
CA VAL A 235 19.33 20.02 60.68
C VAL A 235 19.86 18.90 59.78
N ALA A 236 20.27 17.76 60.34
CA ALA A 236 20.72 16.61 59.56
C ALA A 236 19.57 15.98 58.75
N ASN A 237 18.36 15.95 59.30
CA ASN A 237 17.17 15.48 58.59
C ASN A 237 16.78 16.43 57.46
N LEU A 238 16.71 17.73 57.72
CA LEU A 238 16.45 18.76 56.71
C LEU A 238 17.49 18.75 55.58
N GLN A 239 18.76 18.43 55.88
CA GLN A 239 19.79 18.26 54.86
C GLN A 239 19.56 17.03 53.97
N ARG A 240 19.07 15.92 54.54
CA ARG A 240 18.68 14.73 53.76
C ARG A 240 17.48 15.03 52.88
N ASP A 241 16.47 15.71 53.41
CA ASP A 241 15.27 16.10 52.65
C ASP A 241 15.65 17.05 51.49
N LEU A 242 16.57 17.99 51.73
CA LEU A 242 17.12 18.86 50.68
C LEU A 242 17.86 18.08 49.59
N GLN A 243 18.61 17.03 49.95
CA GLN A 243 19.27 16.17 48.97
C GLN A 243 18.25 15.36 48.15
N GLN A 244 17.25 14.76 48.81
CA GLN A 244 16.18 14.03 48.13
C GLN A 244 15.39 14.92 47.17
N HIS A 245 15.07 16.15 47.57
CA HIS A 245 14.40 17.10 46.68
C HIS A 245 15.26 17.51 45.48
N LYS A 246 16.58 17.65 45.65
CA LYS A 246 17.48 17.92 44.51
C LYS A 246 17.49 16.75 43.53
N GLU A 247 17.61 15.52 44.03
CA GLU A 247 17.55 14.31 43.19
C GLU A 247 16.20 14.19 42.46
N GLN A 248 15.09 14.51 43.14
CA GLN A 248 13.77 14.56 42.50
C GLN A 248 13.67 15.61 41.39
N VAL A 249 14.26 16.80 41.59
CA VAL A 249 14.27 17.85 40.56
C VAL A 249 15.14 17.44 39.38
N GLU A 250 16.31 16.85 39.61
CA GLU A 250 17.18 16.33 38.55
C GLU A 250 16.48 15.23 37.73
N LEU A 251 15.83 14.28 38.41
CA LEU A 251 15.02 13.25 37.75
C LEU A 251 13.83 13.84 36.98
N GLY A 252 13.19 14.87 37.53
CA GLY A 252 12.12 15.60 36.84
C GLY A 252 12.63 16.29 35.57
N GLN A 253 13.82 16.87 35.62
CA GLN A 253 14.46 17.51 34.45
C GLN A 253 14.86 16.48 33.39
N THR A 254 15.42 15.32 33.76
CA THR A 254 15.74 14.27 32.80
C THR A 254 14.49 13.73 32.11
N MET A 255 13.43 13.44 32.87
CA MET A 255 12.14 13.02 32.29
C MET A 255 11.52 14.07 31.38
N TYR A 256 11.63 15.36 31.73
CA TYR A 256 11.14 16.45 30.88
C TYR A 256 11.92 16.53 29.57
N ASN A 257 13.25 16.41 29.63
CA ASN A 257 14.11 16.40 28.44
C ASN A 257 13.82 15.17 27.56
N ASP A 258 13.63 13.99 28.16
CA ASP A 258 13.26 12.77 27.43
C ASP A 258 11.90 12.90 26.76
N LEU A 259 10.92 13.49 27.44
CA LEU A 259 9.60 13.77 26.85
C LEU A 259 9.70 14.77 25.70
N GLN A 260 10.53 15.81 25.85
CA GLN A 260 10.78 16.78 24.79
C GLN A 260 11.44 16.12 23.57
N ASN A 261 12.42 15.24 23.79
CA ASN A 261 13.07 14.47 22.72
C ASN A 261 12.09 13.52 22.02
N GLN A 262 11.23 12.82 22.77
CA GLN A 262 10.18 11.97 22.21
C GLN A 262 9.21 12.79 21.35
N LEU A 263 8.82 13.99 21.80
CA LEU A 263 7.91 14.86 21.05
C LEU A 263 8.55 15.35 19.74
N VAL A 264 9.84 15.68 19.75
CA VAL A 264 10.59 16.02 18.53
C VAL A 264 10.65 14.82 17.58
N ALA A 265 11.00 13.63 18.08
CA ALA A 265 11.06 12.41 17.27
C ALA A 265 9.70 12.05 16.63
N GLU A 266 8.60 12.19 17.37
CA GLU A 266 7.23 12.01 16.86
C GLU A 266 6.88 13.02 15.77
N ARG A 267 7.28 14.29 15.94
CA ARG A 267 7.08 15.32 14.91
C ARG A 267 7.86 15.00 13.64
N GLU A 268 9.12 14.59 13.77
CA GLU A 268 9.94 14.18 12.62
C GLU A 268 9.37 12.93 11.94
N GLY A 269 8.88 11.96 12.72
CA GLY A 269 8.20 10.78 12.21
C GLY A 269 6.94 11.13 11.43
N ARG A 270 6.11 12.04 11.94
CA ARG A 270 4.92 12.54 11.23
C ARG A 270 5.26 13.23 9.92
N VAL A 271 6.29 14.09 9.89
CA VAL A 271 6.72 14.77 8.67
C VAL A 271 7.20 13.77 7.61
N LYS A 272 7.94 12.72 8.01
CA LYS A 272 8.35 11.65 7.09
C LYS A 272 7.16 10.87 6.54
N ALA A 273 6.22 10.48 7.40
CA ALA A 273 5.01 9.79 6.96
C ALA A 273 4.15 10.65 6.03
N GLU A 274 4.05 11.95 6.29
CA GLU A 274 3.32 12.89 5.43
C GLU A 274 3.99 13.04 4.06
N ALA A 275 5.32 13.04 3.99
CA ALA A 275 6.07 13.02 2.74
C ALA A 275 5.86 11.72 1.95
N GLU A 276 5.90 10.55 2.60
CA GLU A 276 5.62 9.26 1.96
C GLU A 276 4.20 9.19 1.41
N VAL A 277 3.21 9.71 2.15
CA VAL A 277 1.82 9.82 1.68
C VAL A 277 1.71 10.76 0.48
N ALA A 278 2.45 11.87 0.47
CA ALA A 278 2.47 12.79 -0.67
C ALA A 278 3.06 12.14 -1.93
N ASP A 279 4.13 11.36 -1.78
CA ASP A 279 4.73 10.63 -2.90
C ASP A 279 3.83 9.48 -3.38
N ALA A 280 3.18 8.76 -2.46
CA ALA A 280 2.17 7.76 -2.81
C ALA A 280 0.99 8.36 -3.59
N LYS A 281 0.54 9.57 -3.23
CA LYS A 281 -0.49 10.30 -3.98
C LYS A 281 -0.05 10.64 -5.40
N LYS A 282 1.18 11.12 -5.60
CA LYS A 282 1.70 11.38 -6.96
C LYS A 282 1.74 10.11 -7.80
N ILE A 283 2.12 8.98 -7.21
CA ILE A 283 2.11 7.69 -7.89
C ILE A 283 0.67 7.31 -8.25
N TYR A 284 -0.27 7.47 -7.32
CA TYR A 284 -1.68 7.20 -7.60
C TYR A 284 -2.23 8.07 -8.75
N ASP A 285 -1.95 9.37 -8.73
CA ASP A 285 -2.39 10.30 -9.78
C ASP A 285 -1.81 9.90 -11.15
N SER A 286 -0.54 9.50 -11.21
CA SER A 286 0.05 9.02 -12.47
C SER A 286 -0.54 7.68 -12.96
N VAL A 287 -0.96 6.79 -12.05
CA VAL A 287 -1.69 5.57 -12.41
C VAL A 287 -3.07 5.88 -12.96
N VAL A 288 -3.77 6.86 -12.38
CA VAL A 288 -5.07 7.32 -12.89
C VAL A 288 -4.92 7.91 -14.29
N GLU A 289 -3.92 8.76 -14.53
CA GLU A 289 -3.62 9.30 -15.87
C GLU A 289 -3.31 8.18 -16.88
N MET A 290 -2.50 7.19 -16.50
CA MET A 290 -2.23 6.03 -17.37
C MET A 290 -3.50 5.23 -17.67
N GLN A 291 -4.40 5.07 -16.70
CA GLN A 291 -5.67 4.37 -16.88
C GLN A 291 -6.58 5.12 -17.85
N GLU A 292 -6.63 6.46 -17.78
CA GLU A 292 -7.36 7.29 -18.74
C GLU A 292 -6.79 7.16 -20.15
N GLN A 293 -5.46 7.23 -20.30
CA GLN A 293 -4.79 7.03 -21.58
C GLN A 293 -5.06 5.64 -22.17
N MET A 294 -5.02 4.59 -21.34
CA MET A 294 -5.39 3.23 -21.77
C MET A 294 -6.85 3.17 -22.23
N GLY A 295 -7.77 3.83 -21.51
CA GLY A 295 -9.17 3.94 -21.92
C GLY A 295 -9.35 4.62 -23.29
N MET A 296 -8.57 5.66 -23.58
CA MET A 296 -8.56 6.31 -24.91
C MET A 296 -8.05 5.36 -25.99
N VAL A 297 -6.95 4.62 -25.72
CA VAL A 297 -6.39 3.63 -26.65
C VAL A 297 -7.37 2.50 -26.93
N GLU A 298 -8.02 1.95 -25.90
CA GLU A 298 -9.08 0.95 -26.07
C GLU A 298 -10.23 1.47 -26.94
N GLY A 299 -10.65 2.72 -26.72
CA GLY A 299 -11.66 3.37 -27.55
C GLY A 299 -11.24 3.48 -29.01
N LEU A 300 -9.98 3.83 -29.28
CA LEU A 300 -9.42 3.86 -30.64
C LEU A 300 -9.34 2.47 -31.26
N ILE A 301 -8.97 1.44 -30.49
CA ILE A 301 -8.94 0.05 -30.95
C ILE A 301 -10.35 -0.39 -31.36
N ARG A 302 -11.37 -0.15 -30.53
CA ARG A 302 -12.77 -0.47 -30.88
C ARG A 302 -13.21 0.20 -32.18
N LYS A 303 -12.93 1.50 -32.34
CA LYS A 303 -13.24 2.24 -33.58
C LYS A 303 -12.50 1.67 -34.80
N ARG A 304 -11.23 1.29 -34.64
CA ARG A 304 -10.43 0.66 -35.70
C ARG A 304 -10.98 -0.72 -36.06
N ASP A 305 -11.34 -1.53 -35.09
CA ASP A 305 -11.92 -2.86 -35.31
C ASP A 305 -13.27 -2.79 -36.02
N GLU A 306 -14.13 -1.84 -35.64
CA GLU A 306 -15.38 -1.55 -36.36
C GLU A 306 -15.12 -1.13 -37.82
N ARG A 307 -14.12 -0.28 -38.07
CA ARG A 307 -13.75 0.12 -39.43
C ARG A 307 -13.18 -1.06 -40.22
N ILE A 308 -12.35 -1.90 -39.61
CA ILE A 308 -11.84 -3.13 -40.22
C ILE A 308 -13.00 -4.07 -40.56
N ALA A 309 -13.99 -4.22 -39.67
CA ALA A 309 -15.17 -5.02 -39.93
C ALA A 309 -15.99 -4.48 -41.11
N LYS A 310 -16.21 -3.16 -41.17
CA LYS A 310 -16.88 -2.50 -42.31
C LYS A 310 -16.12 -2.70 -43.62
N LEU A 311 -14.80 -2.49 -43.62
CA LEU A 311 -13.94 -2.69 -44.80
C LEU A 311 -13.87 -4.16 -45.22
N LYS A 312 -13.89 -5.11 -44.29
CA LYS A 312 -13.97 -6.55 -44.62
C LYS A 312 -15.32 -6.88 -45.26
N ALA A 313 -16.41 -6.31 -44.76
CA ALA A 313 -17.74 -6.50 -45.34
C ALA A 313 -17.85 -5.89 -46.75
N SER A 314 -17.34 -4.69 -46.98
CA SER A 314 -17.31 -4.08 -48.31
C SER A 314 -16.42 -4.84 -49.29
N ASN A 315 -15.21 -5.24 -48.87
CA ASN A 315 -14.33 -6.09 -49.70
C ASN A 315 -14.98 -7.43 -50.04
N LYS A 316 -15.80 -8.01 -49.15
CA LYS A 316 -16.54 -9.23 -49.45
C LYS A 316 -17.59 -8.97 -50.53
N LYS A 317 -18.42 -7.94 -50.38
CA LYS A 317 -19.43 -7.56 -51.39
C LYS A 317 -18.82 -7.31 -52.76
N LEU A 318 -17.74 -6.52 -52.83
CA LEU A 318 -17.04 -6.25 -54.08
C LEU A 318 -16.46 -7.52 -54.71
N LYS A 319 -15.97 -8.47 -53.90
CA LYS A 319 -15.52 -9.77 -54.41
C LYS A 319 -16.67 -10.60 -54.97
N ASP A 320 -17.81 -10.60 -54.28
CA ASP A 320 -19.02 -11.29 -54.72
C ASP A 320 -19.52 -10.67 -56.04
N GLU A 321 -19.62 -9.34 -56.14
CA GLU A 321 -19.96 -8.60 -57.37
C GLU A 321 -18.97 -8.88 -58.53
N ILE A 322 -17.66 -8.86 -58.27
CA ILE A 322 -16.64 -9.22 -59.28
C ILE A 322 -16.83 -10.67 -59.74
N SER A 323 -17.20 -11.58 -58.85
CA SER A 323 -17.45 -12.98 -59.20
C SER A 323 -18.71 -13.12 -60.07
N GLU A 324 -19.79 -12.42 -59.72
CA GLU A 324 -21.04 -12.38 -60.49
C GLU A 324 -20.81 -11.81 -61.89
N ILE A 325 -20.14 -10.66 -62.00
CA ILE A 325 -19.79 -10.03 -63.29
C ILE A 325 -18.89 -10.96 -64.11
N ARG A 326 -17.93 -11.67 -63.49
CA ARG A 326 -17.10 -12.65 -64.20
C ARG A 326 -17.92 -13.83 -64.72
N GLU A 327 -18.87 -14.33 -63.95
CA GLU A 327 -19.80 -15.37 -64.38
C GLU A 327 -20.73 -14.89 -65.48
N GLU A 328 -21.21 -13.65 -65.41
CA GLU A 328 -22.00 -13.01 -66.48
C GLU A 328 -21.17 -12.81 -67.76
N LEU A 329 -19.94 -12.34 -67.67
CA LEU A 329 -19.02 -12.24 -68.79
C LEU A 329 -18.66 -13.61 -69.37
N ALA A 330 -18.51 -14.64 -68.54
CA ALA A 330 -18.31 -16.00 -69.00
C ALA A 330 -19.55 -16.53 -69.74
N ARG A 331 -20.75 -16.30 -69.19
CA ARG A 331 -22.03 -16.63 -69.85
C ARG A 331 -22.19 -15.89 -71.18
N ASN A 332 -21.91 -14.58 -71.21
CA ASN A 332 -21.98 -13.77 -72.41
C ASN A 332 -20.91 -14.14 -73.44
N ARG A 333 -19.70 -14.54 -73.02
CA ARG A 333 -18.67 -15.10 -73.94
C ARG A 333 -19.12 -16.40 -74.57
N VAL A 334 -19.75 -17.30 -73.80
CA VAL A 334 -20.31 -18.55 -74.33
C VAL A 334 -21.46 -18.27 -75.32
N LEU A 335 -22.21 -17.18 -75.13
CA LEU A 335 -23.22 -16.71 -76.09
C LEU A 335 -22.63 -15.99 -77.31
N ALA A 336 -21.51 -15.27 -77.15
CA ALA A 336 -20.81 -14.53 -78.20
C ALA A 336 -19.92 -15.39 -79.11
N ASP A 337 -19.60 -16.63 -78.72
CA ASP A 337 -18.96 -17.63 -79.60
C ASP A 337 -19.90 -18.15 -80.71
N GLY A 338 -21.19 -17.78 -80.68
CA GLY A 338 -22.09 -17.81 -81.83
C GLY A 338 -22.03 -16.46 -82.57
N GLY A 339 -20.96 -16.26 -83.34
CA GLY A 339 -20.53 -14.93 -83.78
C GLY A 339 -21.49 -14.11 -84.64
N LEU A 340 -21.32 -12.78 -84.58
CA LEU A 340 -21.71 -11.84 -85.64
C LEU A 340 -21.15 -10.42 -85.39
N PHE A 341 -19.87 -10.18 -85.75
CA PHE A 341 -19.21 -8.87 -85.99
C PHE A 341 -19.03 -7.92 -84.78
N ASP A 342 -17.83 -7.38 -84.51
CA ASP A 342 -17.20 -6.20 -85.16
C ASP A 342 -18.15 -4.98 -85.23
N LEU A 343 -17.65 -3.82 -84.78
CA LEU A 343 -18.33 -2.53 -84.45
C LEU A 343 -19.07 -2.51 -83.09
N VAL A 344 -18.81 -1.61 -82.14
CA VAL A 344 -18.54 -0.17 -82.26
C VAL A 344 -17.67 0.28 -81.08
N ASP A 345 -16.54 0.95 -81.37
CA ASP A 345 -15.94 1.94 -80.47
C ASP A 345 -16.96 3.08 -80.29
N SER A 346 -17.62 3.11 -79.14
CA SER A 346 -18.32 4.30 -78.65
C SER A 346 -17.66 4.69 -77.34
N GLU A 347 -16.59 5.46 -77.46
CA GLU A 347 -16.08 6.31 -76.38
C GLU A 347 -17.18 7.31 -76.02
N GLU A 348 -18.08 6.93 -75.11
CA GLU A 348 -18.86 7.89 -74.37
C GLU A 348 -18.01 8.37 -73.20
N GLU A 349 -17.33 9.50 -73.40
CA GLU A 349 -16.80 10.31 -72.30
C GLU A 349 -17.97 10.70 -71.39
N VAL A 350 -18.17 9.94 -70.32
CA VAL A 350 -19.09 10.29 -69.24
C VAL A 350 -18.47 11.49 -68.52
N LYS A 351 -18.94 12.69 -68.86
CA LYS A 351 -18.65 13.88 -68.07
C LYS A 351 -19.34 13.74 -66.71
N PRO A 352 -18.62 13.94 -65.59
CA PRO A 352 -19.22 13.89 -64.27
C PRO A 352 -20.36 14.91 -64.18
N THR A 353 -21.42 14.54 -63.48
CA THR A 353 -22.55 15.45 -63.25
C THR A 353 -22.18 16.46 -62.16
N ASP A 354 -22.81 17.63 -62.13
CA ASP A 354 -22.52 18.68 -61.13
C ASP A 354 -22.67 18.17 -59.68
N GLU A 355 -23.47 17.13 -59.47
CA GLU A 355 -23.63 16.45 -58.17
C GLU A 355 -22.42 15.60 -57.80
N ASP A 356 -21.77 14.96 -58.77
CA ASP A 356 -20.54 14.19 -58.57
C ASP A 356 -19.34 15.11 -58.30
N GLU A 357 -19.26 16.26 -59.00
CA GLU A 357 -18.23 17.27 -58.74
C GLU A 357 -18.40 17.90 -57.35
N ALA A 358 -19.65 18.17 -56.92
CA ALA A 358 -19.92 18.66 -55.58
C ALA A 358 -19.61 17.62 -54.48
N ALA A 359 -19.86 16.34 -54.75
CA ALA A 359 -19.51 15.25 -53.84
C ALA A 359 -17.99 15.07 -53.71
N ILE A 360 -17.24 15.21 -54.80
CA ILE A 360 -15.77 15.16 -54.78
C ILE A 360 -15.20 16.38 -54.06
N ALA A 361 -15.75 17.58 -54.29
CA ALA A 361 -15.34 18.80 -53.60
C ALA A 361 -15.60 18.74 -52.07
N ALA A 362 -16.73 18.16 -51.65
CA ALA A 362 -17.03 17.96 -50.23
C ALA A 362 -16.10 16.92 -49.56
N ILE A 363 -15.63 15.92 -50.32
CA ILE A 363 -14.63 14.96 -49.84
C ILE A 363 -13.24 15.62 -49.77
N GLU A 364 -12.89 16.51 -50.71
CA GLU A 364 -11.64 17.27 -50.64
C GLU A 364 -11.61 18.24 -49.46
N GLU A 365 -12.72 18.90 -49.13
CA GLU A 365 -12.85 19.78 -47.96
C GLU A 365 -12.71 19.02 -46.62
N ASP A 366 -13.16 17.76 -46.56
CA ASP A 366 -12.96 16.84 -45.42
C ASP A 366 -11.54 16.25 -45.34
N PHE A 367 -10.74 16.37 -46.41
CA PHE A 367 -9.34 15.96 -46.47
C PHE A 367 -8.35 17.12 -46.30
N GLU A 368 -8.82 18.38 -46.26
CA GLU A 368 -7.99 19.49 -45.83
C GLU A 368 -7.62 19.29 -44.36
N CYS A 369 -6.40 18.77 -44.17
CA CYS A 369 -5.81 18.44 -42.89
C CYS A 369 -6.09 19.54 -41.85
N PRO A 370 -6.55 19.20 -40.64
CA PRO A 370 -6.55 20.15 -39.55
C PRO A 370 -5.13 20.72 -39.37
N ASP A 371 -5.05 21.98 -38.99
CA ASP A 371 -3.91 22.89 -38.96
C ASP A 371 -2.70 22.46 -38.07
N TRP A 372 -2.57 21.18 -37.75
CA TRP A 372 -1.44 20.59 -37.02
C TRP A 372 -0.32 20.07 -37.94
N PHE A 373 -0.52 20.11 -39.27
CA PHE A 373 0.51 19.71 -40.26
C PHE A 373 1.25 20.91 -40.89
N VAL A 374 0.83 22.14 -40.61
CA VAL A 374 1.59 23.34 -40.98
C VAL A 374 2.48 23.73 -39.81
N SER A 375 3.79 23.74 -40.04
CA SER A 375 4.83 23.93 -39.02
C SER A 375 4.99 25.37 -38.50
N GLU A 376 4.03 26.26 -38.79
CA GLU A 376 4.11 27.66 -38.39
C GLU A 376 2.92 28.01 -37.47
N PRO A 377 3.17 28.29 -36.17
CA PRO A 377 2.10 28.72 -35.27
C PRO A 377 1.54 30.07 -35.72
N ALA A 378 0.24 30.27 -35.49
CA ALA A 378 -0.48 31.50 -35.80
C ALA A 378 0.24 32.75 -35.23
N PRO A 379 0.14 33.92 -35.90
CA PRO A 379 0.88 35.12 -35.53
C PRO A 379 0.46 35.63 -34.15
N GLY A 380 1.26 35.33 -33.13
CA GLY A 380 1.04 35.74 -31.74
C GLY A 380 1.25 34.64 -30.69
N GLU A 381 1.37 33.37 -31.10
CA GLU A 381 1.61 32.26 -30.16
C GLU A 381 3.07 31.79 -30.18
N PRO A 382 3.71 31.57 -29.01
CA PRO A 382 5.08 31.09 -28.95
C PRO A 382 5.16 29.63 -29.41
N GLY A 383 5.86 29.38 -30.52
CA GLY A 383 6.05 28.03 -31.05
C GLY A 383 6.75 27.09 -30.05
N LEU A 384 6.36 25.82 -30.06
CA LEU A 384 6.87 24.74 -29.18
C LEU A 384 8.39 24.49 -29.27
N ARG A 385 9.09 25.16 -30.18
CA ARG A 385 10.57 25.23 -30.22
C ARG A 385 11.04 26.61 -29.76
N ALA A 386 10.60 27.04 -28.58
CA ALA A 386 11.41 27.97 -27.82
C ALA A 386 12.74 27.25 -27.56
N ALA A 387 13.82 27.79 -28.11
CA ALA A 387 15.17 27.27 -27.97
C ALA A 387 15.55 27.21 -26.49
N SER A 388 15.27 26.08 -25.82
CA SER A 388 15.98 25.73 -24.60
C SER A 388 17.38 25.31 -25.03
N GLU A 389 18.31 26.26 -25.01
CA GLU A 389 19.76 26.05 -25.20
C GLU A 389 20.38 25.24 -24.04
N GLU A 390 19.70 24.21 -23.55
CA GLU A 390 20.29 23.28 -22.59
C GLU A 390 20.78 22.05 -23.34
N PRO A 391 22.12 21.87 -23.48
CA PRO A 391 22.68 20.75 -24.21
C PRO A 391 22.33 19.45 -23.48
N PHE A 392 21.79 18.49 -24.23
CA PHE A 392 21.47 17.16 -23.74
C PHE A 392 22.69 16.48 -23.09
N GLY A 393 22.66 16.32 -21.77
CA GLY A 393 23.73 15.77 -20.93
C GLY A 393 23.50 16.08 -19.45
N TYR A 394 24.20 15.39 -18.54
CA TYR A 394 24.03 15.59 -17.09
C TYR A 394 24.54 16.98 -16.67
N THR A 395 23.63 17.86 -16.25
CA THR A 395 23.93 19.13 -15.59
C THR A 395 23.97 18.92 -14.08
N ALA A 396 25.16 19.05 -13.50
CA ALA A 396 25.31 18.94 -12.04
C ALA A 396 24.53 20.07 -11.34
N PRO A 397 23.77 19.77 -10.28
CA PRO A 397 22.94 20.77 -9.60
C PRO A 397 23.79 21.88 -8.99
N VAL A 398 23.33 23.13 -9.16
CA VAL A 398 23.98 24.32 -8.61
C VAL A 398 24.04 24.20 -7.08
N ARG A 399 25.26 24.19 -6.53
CA ARG A 399 25.45 24.20 -5.07
C ARG A 399 24.96 25.54 -4.54
N LYS A 400 24.07 25.49 -3.55
CA LYS A 400 23.60 26.69 -2.84
C LYS A 400 24.81 27.44 -2.26
N PRO A 401 24.84 28.78 -2.33
CA PRO A 401 25.86 29.54 -1.62
C PRO A 401 25.79 29.20 -0.13
N ALA A 402 26.94 29.17 0.53
CA ALA A 402 27.01 28.97 1.96
C ALA A 402 26.14 30.03 2.65
N PRO A 403 25.34 29.66 3.67
CA PRO A 403 24.58 30.63 4.42
C PRO A 403 25.53 31.61 5.13
N ASP A 404 25.46 32.89 4.78
CA ASP A 404 26.15 34.01 5.45
C ASP A 404 25.53 34.26 6.82
N ASN A 405 25.57 33.26 7.70
CA ASN A 405 25.09 33.39 9.07
C ASN A 405 26.28 33.21 10.02
N ASP A 406 26.98 34.32 10.27
CA ASP A 406 28.09 34.43 11.23
C ASP A 406 27.72 33.92 12.65
N ALA A 407 26.43 33.81 12.95
CA ALA A 407 25.92 33.27 14.20
C ALA A 407 26.16 31.75 14.39
N GLN A 408 26.55 31.01 13.35
CA GLN A 408 26.86 29.58 13.46
C GLN A 408 28.33 29.28 13.75
N LEU A 409 29.21 30.29 13.72
CA LEU A 409 30.63 30.14 14.05
C LEU A 409 30.98 30.54 15.49
N SER A 410 30.06 31.12 16.26
CA SER A 410 30.30 31.51 17.66
C SER A 410 29.99 30.39 18.68
N LEU A 411 29.96 29.13 18.25
CA LEU A 411 29.84 27.97 19.15
C LEU A 411 31.21 27.47 19.66
N PHE A 412 32.28 28.17 19.29
CA PHE A 412 33.63 27.95 19.81
C PHE A 412 34.27 29.30 20.19
N ASP A 413 33.86 29.84 21.34
CA ASP A 413 34.67 30.70 22.20
C ASP A 413 34.25 30.49 23.66
#